data_AF-A4EHH1-F1
#
_entry.id   AF-A4EHH1-F1
#
_cell.length_a   1.000
_cell.length_b   1.000
_cell.length_c   1.000
_cell.angle_alpha   90.00
_cell.angle_beta   90.00
_cell.angle_gamma   90.00
#
_symmetry.space_group_name_H-M   'P 1'
#
loop_
_entity.id
_entity.type
_entity.pdbx_description
1 polymer ?
#
loop_
_entity_poly.entity_id
_entity_poly.type
_entity_poly.pdbx_seq_one_letter_code
_entity_poly.pdbx_strand_id
1 'polypeptide(L)'
;MAVLTACASPLERCIDDVTYLHNRETAKLDRLASDIDRGYRLEDATRYKRSNENCENIFARENDPCWAWIEETYEKKVPVNISAARRELAAGRAEQNRLQPIINQRVAACRRTHPE
;
A
#
# COMPACT_ATOMS: atom_id res chain seq x y z
N MET A 1 35.50 9.26 8.68
CA MET A 1 34.05 8.99 8.72
C MET A 1 33.64 8.51 7.34
N ALA A 2 33.50 7.20 7.16
CA ALA A 2 33.01 6.62 5.90
C ALA A 2 31.48 6.75 5.91
N VAL A 3 30.95 7.54 4.98
CA VAL A 3 29.50 7.68 4.80
C VAL A 3 29.03 6.41 4.10
N LEU A 4 28.37 5.51 4.85
CA LEU A 4 27.59 4.41 4.29
C LEU A 4 26.36 5.01 3.58
N THR A 5 26.53 5.49 2.36
CA THR A 5 25.40 5.71 1.47
C THR A 5 24.81 4.34 1.18
N ALA A 6 23.59 4.09 1.64
CA ALA A 6 22.78 2.92 1.32
C ALA A 6 22.37 2.94 -0.17
N CYS A 7 23.35 2.89 -1.07
CA CYS A 7 23.14 2.74 -2.50
C CYS A 7 23.08 1.25 -2.79
N ALA A 8 21.88 0.76 -3.11
CA ALA A 8 21.68 -0.62 -3.52
C ALA A 8 22.71 -1.02 -4.61
N SER A 9 23.34 -2.18 -4.45
CA SER A 9 24.28 -2.72 -5.42
C SER A 9 23.60 -2.88 -6.80
N PRO A 10 24.34 -2.92 -7.91
CA PRO A 10 23.74 -3.18 -9.22
C PRO A 10 22.97 -4.51 -9.26
N LEU A 11 23.49 -5.55 -8.59
CA LEU A 11 22.76 -6.80 -8.36
C LEU A 11 21.42 -6.60 -7.65
N GLU A 12 21.41 -5.90 -6.51
CA GLU A 12 20.19 -5.63 -5.74
C GLU A 12 19.16 -4.88 -6.57
N ARG A 13 19.58 -3.83 -7.30
CA ARG A 13 18.70 -3.08 -8.21
C ARG A 13 18.10 -3.95 -9.31
N CYS A 14 18.88 -4.87 -9.89
CA CYS A 14 18.38 -5.78 -10.92
C CYS A 14 17.32 -6.74 -10.37
N ILE A 15 17.57 -7.32 -9.18
CA ILE A 15 16.62 -8.23 -8.54
C ILE A 15 15.35 -7.49 -8.12
N ASP A 16 15.47 -6.28 -7.59
CA ASP A 16 14.33 -5.45 -7.22
C ASP A 16 13.45 -5.13 -8.43
N ASP A 17 14.03 -4.72 -9.55
CA ASP A 17 13.26 -4.43 -10.78
C ASP A 17 12.51 -5.67 -11.29
N VAL A 18 13.17 -6.83 -11.30
CA VAL A 18 12.57 -8.10 -11.73
C VAL A 18 11.44 -8.56 -10.80
N THR A 19 11.55 -8.30 -9.50
CA THR A 19 10.60 -8.79 -8.49
C THR A 19 9.54 -7.78 -8.08
N TYR A 20 9.71 -6.49 -8.40
CA TYR A 20 8.85 -5.40 -7.92
C TYR A 20 7.36 -5.63 -8.22
N LEU A 21 7.00 -5.87 -9.48
CA LEU A 21 5.61 -6.09 -9.87
C LEU A 21 5.04 -7.34 -9.21
N HIS A 22 5.83 -8.42 -9.13
CA HIS A 22 5.40 -9.65 -8.49
C HIS A 22 5.12 -9.43 -7.00
N ASN A 23 6.03 -8.79 -6.27
CA ASN A 23 5.89 -8.50 -4.84
C ASN A 23 4.69 -7.59 -4.56
N ARG A 24 4.45 -6.59 -5.44
CA ARG A 24 3.28 -5.72 -5.35
C ARG A 24 1.97 -6.49 -5.53
N GLU A 25 1.90 -7.43 -6.47
CA GLU A 25 0.73 -8.29 -6.65
C GLU A 25 0.56 -9.27 -5.47
N THR A 26 1.65 -9.84 -4.95
CA THR A 26 1.61 -10.67 -3.72
C THR A 26 0.99 -9.92 -2.55
N ALA A 27 1.45 -8.68 -2.30
CA ALA A 27 0.90 -7.84 -1.24
C ALA A 27 -0.58 -7.48 -1.44
N LYS A 28 -1.09 -7.45 -2.68
CA LYS A 28 -2.53 -7.29 -2.93
C LYS A 28 -3.30 -8.56 -2.61
N LEU A 29 -2.79 -9.73 -3.01
CA LEU A 29 -3.43 -11.01 -2.74
C LEU A 29 -3.44 -11.35 -1.25
N ASP A 30 -2.40 -10.98 -0.51
CA ASP A 30 -2.35 -11.14 0.96
C ASP A 30 -3.38 -10.23 1.65
N ARG A 31 -3.51 -8.98 1.19
CA ARG A 31 -4.58 -8.09 1.67
C ARG A 31 -5.97 -8.66 1.37
N LEU A 32 -6.18 -9.15 0.15
CA LEU A 32 -7.45 -9.78 -0.25
C LEU A 32 -7.77 -11.02 0.59
N ALA A 33 -6.77 -11.85 0.89
CA ALA A 33 -6.93 -13.00 1.78
C ALA A 33 -7.31 -12.57 3.20
N SER A 34 -6.71 -11.50 3.70
CA SER A 34 -7.03 -10.91 5.01
C SER A 34 -8.44 -10.31 5.05
N ASP A 35 -8.89 -9.65 3.97
CA ASP A 35 -10.25 -9.12 3.84
C ASP A 35 -11.30 -10.25 3.79
N ILE A 36 -10.98 -11.36 3.11
CA ILE A 36 -11.83 -12.57 3.09
C ILE A 36 -11.97 -13.16 4.49
N ASP A 37 -10.88 -13.26 5.24
CA ASP A 37 -10.86 -13.81 6.60
C ASP A 37 -11.72 -12.97 7.57
N ARG A 38 -11.58 -11.64 7.49
CA ARG A 38 -12.37 -10.70 8.30
C ARG A 38 -13.83 -10.58 7.87
N GLY A 39 -14.15 -10.88 6.61
CA GLY A 39 -15.48 -10.67 6.04
C GLY A 39 -15.76 -9.23 5.59
N TYR A 40 -14.79 -8.33 5.70
CA TYR A 40 -14.89 -6.92 5.32
C TYR A 40 -13.50 -6.36 4.97
N ARG A 41 -13.49 -5.28 4.19
CA ARG A 41 -12.31 -4.44 3.95
C ARG A 41 -12.40 -3.14 4.73
N LEU A 42 -11.25 -2.58 5.11
CA LEU A 42 -11.17 -1.24 5.67
C LEU A 42 -11.00 -0.24 4.54
N GLU A 43 -11.78 0.83 4.56
CA GLU A 43 -11.64 1.96 3.65
C GLU A 43 -11.55 3.26 4.43
N ASP A 44 -10.72 4.17 3.93
CA ASP A 44 -10.75 5.55 4.38
C ASP A 44 -12.08 6.19 3.98
N ALA A 45 -12.71 6.83 4.95
CA ALA A 45 -13.88 7.65 4.75
C ALA A 45 -13.69 9.01 5.40
N THR A 46 -14.26 10.02 4.76
CA THR A 46 -14.29 11.37 5.30
C THR A 46 -15.62 11.60 6.00
N ARG A 47 -15.58 12.17 7.20
CA ARG A 47 -16.75 12.80 7.83
C ARG A 47 -16.43 14.25 8.20
N TYR A 48 -17.44 15.10 8.13
CA TYR A 48 -17.35 16.47 8.63
C TYR A 48 -17.90 16.51 10.06
N LYS A 49 -17.09 16.99 10.99
CA LYS A 49 -17.54 17.25 12.37
C LYS A 49 -17.40 18.73 12.69
N ARG A 50 -18.27 19.24 13.56
CA ARG A 50 -18.07 20.58 14.13
C ARG A 50 -17.04 20.49 15.25
N SER A 51 -16.01 21.32 15.16
CA SER A 51 -15.00 21.52 16.19
C SER A 51 -14.99 22.98 16.60
N ASN A 52 -14.68 23.24 17.86
CA ASN A 52 -14.42 24.59 18.34
C ASN A 52 -12.94 24.89 18.10
N GLU A 53 -12.67 25.72 17.10
CA GLU A 53 -11.32 26.06 16.65
C GLU A 53 -11.07 27.55 16.89
N ASN A 54 -9.81 27.96 16.83
CA ASN A 54 -9.45 29.38 16.82
C ASN A 54 -9.53 29.91 15.38
N CYS A 55 -10.55 30.72 15.07
CA CYS A 55 -10.65 31.40 13.78
C CYS A 55 -9.87 32.72 13.81
N GLU A 56 -9.17 33.02 12.73
CA GLU A 56 -8.57 34.35 12.55
C GLU A 56 -9.68 35.40 12.34
N ASN A 57 -9.76 36.36 13.26
CA ASN A 57 -10.63 37.51 13.12
C ASN A 57 -9.90 38.58 12.29
N ILE A 58 -10.23 38.66 11.00
CA ILE A 58 -9.61 39.61 10.05
C ILE A 58 -9.76 41.09 10.44
N PHE A 59 -10.71 41.42 11.32
CA PHE A 59 -10.94 42.79 11.80
C PHE A 59 -10.19 43.10 13.09
N ALA A 60 -9.96 42.10 13.95
CA ALA A 60 -9.29 42.27 15.24
C ALA A 60 -7.81 41.86 15.23
N ARG A 61 -7.32 41.16 14.19
CA ARG A 61 -6.01 40.46 14.20
C ARG A 61 -5.82 39.58 15.45
N GLU A 62 -6.92 39.08 15.98
CA GLU A 62 -6.98 38.19 17.14
C GLU A 62 -7.60 36.86 16.71
N ASN A 63 -7.30 35.81 17.46
CA ASN A 63 -7.88 34.49 17.26
C ASN A 63 -9.05 34.32 18.22
N ASP A 64 -10.27 34.24 17.67
CA ASP A 64 -11.49 34.04 18.44
C ASP A 64 -11.99 32.59 18.30
N PRO A 65 -12.45 31.95 19.39
CA PRO A 65 -13.05 30.62 19.30
C PRO A 65 -14.32 30.65 18.46
N CYS A 66 -14.37 29.76 17.47
CA CYS A 66 -15.44 29.67 16.49
C CYS A 66 -15.82 28.20 16.23
N TRP A 67 -17.05 27.97 15.81
CA TRP A 67 -17.45 26.66 15.32
C TRP A 67 -17.05 26.51 13.85
N ALA A 68 -16.07 25.64 13.59
CA ALA A 68 -15.64 25.29 12.25
C ALA A 68 -16.06 23.86 11.91
N TRP A 69 -16.37 23.63 10.63
CA TRP A 69 -16.47 22.27 10.10
C TRP A 69 -15.07 21.80 9.75
N ILE A 70 -14.63 20.74 10.41
CA ILE A 70 -13.35 20.11 10.12
C ILE A 70 -13.57 18.76 9.45
N GLU A 71 -12.70 18.48 8.50
CA GLU A 71 -12.64 17.19 7.83
C GLU A 71 -11.90 16.19 8.72
N GLU A 72 -12.52 15.02 8.97
CA GLU A 72 -11.89 13.94 9.70
C GLU A 72 -11.93 12.66 8.87
N THR A 73 -10.74 12.14 8.58
CA THR A 73 -10.56 10.82 7.96
C THR A 73 -10.67 9.75 9.04
N TYR A 74 -11.48 8.73 8.80
CA TYR A 74 -11.63 7.57 9.67
C TYR A 74 -11.75 6.29 8.84
N GLU A 75 -11.35 5.16 9.42
CA GLU A 75 -11.52 3.85 8.79
C GLU A 75 -12.96 3.34 9.00
N LYS A 76 -13.61 2.94 7.91
CA LYS A 76 -14.91 2.25 7.94
C LYS A 76 -14.78 0.82 7.44
N LYS A 77 -15.60 -0.08 8.01
CA LYS A 77 -15.73 -1.46 7.52
C LYS A 77 -16.69 -1.48 6.34
N VAL A 78 -16.23 -2.02 5.22
CA VAL A 78 -17.05 -2.20 4.01
C VAL A 78 -17.18 -3.70 3.71
N PRO A 79 -18.40 -4.24 3.60
CA PRO A 79 -18.62 -5.63 3.25
C PRO A 79 -17.95 -5.98 1.92
N VAL A 80 -17.32 -7.15 1.87
CA VAL A 80 -16.73 -7.68 0.64
C VAL A 80 -17.59 -8.82 0.08
N ASN A 81 -17.67 -8.92 -1.25
CA ASN A 81 -18.27 -10.09 -1.88
C ASN A 81 -17.30 -11.27 -1.78
N ILE A 82 -17.48 -12.10 -0.75
CA ILE A 82 -16.58 -13.22 -0.43
C ILE A 82 -16.41 -14.19 -1.61
N SER A 83 -17.50 -14.50 -2.31
CA SER A 83 -17.44 -15.42 -3.44
C SER A 83 -16.62 -14.86 -4.60
N ALA A 84 -16.74 -13.56 -4.89
CA ALA A 84 -15.92 -12.89 -5.89
C ALA A 84 -14.46 -12.80 -5.46
N ALA A 85 -14.21 -12.37 -4.22
CA ALA A 85 -12.88 -12.23 -3.66
C ALA A 85 -12.11 -13.57 -3.65
N ARG A 86 -12.77 -14.69 -3.31
CA ARG A 86 -12.15 -16.02 -3.37
C ARG A 86 -11.75 -16.43 -4.79
N ARG A 87 -12.57 -16.10 -5.81
CA ARG A 87 -12.23 -16.38 -7.22
C ARG A 87 -11.03 -15.57 -7.67
N GLU A 88 -11.01 -14.28 -7.32
CA GLU A 88 -9.89 -13.39 -7.62
C GLU A 88 -8.60 -13.85 -6.94
N LEU A 89 -8.66 -14.24 -5.65
CA LEU A 89 -7.51 -14.79 -4.92
C LEU A 89 -6.99 -16.08 -5.58
N ALA A 90 -7.88 -17.00 -5.96
CA ALA A 90 -7.49 -18.24 -6.61
C ALA A 90 -6.84 -18.01 -7.98
N ALA A 91 -7.43 -17.13 -8.81
CA ALA A 91 -6.88 -16.77 -10.11
C ALA A 91 -5.51 -16.07 -9.97
N GLY A 92 -5.38 -15.14 -9.03
CA GLY A 92 -4.12 -14.45 -8.76
C GLY A 92 -3.01 -15.41 -8.30
N ARG A 93 -3.31 -16.33 -7.38
CA ARG A 93 -2.33 -17.36 -6.95
C ARG A 93 -1.93 -18.31 -8.08
N ALA A 94 -2.87 -18.68 -8.94
CA ALA A 94 -2.56 -19.50 -10.12
C ALA A 94 -1.59 -18.76 -11.06
N GLU A 95 -1.82 -17.47 -11.30
CA GLU A 95 -0.95 -16.65 -12.13
C GLU A 95 0.44 -16.45 -11.51
N GLN A 96 0.52 -16.25 -10.19
CA GLN A 96 1.80 -16.21 -9.49
C GLN A 96 2.60 -17.50 -9.67
N ASN A 97 1.96 -18.65 -9.49
CA ASN A 97 2.60 -19.94 -9.69
C ASN A 97 3.10 -20.13 -11.13
N ARG A 98 2.34 -19.60 -12.11
CA ARG A 98 2.74 -19.63 -13.53
C ARG A 98 3.95 -18.74 -13.82
N LEU A 99 4.04 -17.58 -13.18
CA LEU A 99 5.11 -16.60 -13.38
C LEU A 99 6.38 -16.89 -12.56
N GLN A 100 6.27 -17.62 -11.45
CA GLN A 100 7.39 -17.89 -10.53
C GLN A 100 8.64 -18.45 -11.24
N PRO A 101 8.55 -19.43 -12.16
CA PRO A 101 9.73 -19.94 -12.86
C PRO A 101 10.43 -18.88 -13.71
N ILE A 102 9.66 -17.99 -14.34
CA ILE A 102 10.18 -16.91 -15.19
C ILE A 102 10.94 -15.89 -14.32
N ILE A 103 10.38 -15.54 -13.15
CA ILE A 103 11.02 -14.66 -12.18
C ILE A 103 12.33 -15.28 -11.68
N ASN A 104 12.31 -16.56 -11.31
CA ASN A 104 13.50 -17.28 -10.84
C ASN A 104 14.61 -17.29 -11.91
N GLN A 105 14.26 -17.49 -13.17
CA GLN A 105 15.21 -17.42 -14.28
C GLN A 105 15.82 -16.02 -14.45
N ARG A 106 15.00 -14.96 -14.34
CA ARG A 106 15.47 -13.58 -14.43
C ARG A 106 16.37 -13.18 -13.26
N VAL A 107 16.03 -13.60 -12.04
CA VAL A 107 16.89 -13.40 -10.86
C VAL A 107 18.23 -14.13 -11.03
N ALA A 108 18.21 -15.37 -11.55
CA ALA A 108 19.45 -16.09 -11.86
C ALA A 108 20.25 -15.42 -13.00
N ALA A 109 19.60 -14.72 -13.94
CA ALA A 109 20.28 -13.90 -14.93
C ALA A 109 20.94 -12.68 -14.28
N CYS A 110 20.24 -11.95 -13.41
CA CYS A 110 20.82 -10.82 -12.66
C CYS A 110 22.10 -11.23 -11.92
N ARG A 111 22.08 -12.35 -11.19
CA ARG A 111 23.25 -12.89 -10.46
C ARG A 111 24.44 -13.26 -11.36
N ARG A 112 24.19 -13.63 -12.62
CA ARG A 112 25.26 -13.92 -13.59
C ARG A 112 25.84 -12.66 -14.21
N THR A 113 25.01 -11.65 -14.45
CA THR A 113 25.42 -10.37 -15.03
C THR A 113 26.13 -9.48 -14.00
N HIS A 114 25.77 -9.62 -12.74
CA HIS A 114 26.25 -8.82 -11.61
C HIS A 114 26.84 -9.72 -10.50
N PRO A 115 28.08 -10.21 -10.65
CA PRO A 115 28.73 -11.10 -9.68
C PRO A 115 29.44 -10.36 -8.53
N GLU A 116 29.30 -9.03 -8.43
CA GLU A 116 29.91 -8.20 -7.39
C GLU A 116 29.42 -8.45 -5.95
#